data_AF-A0A2P8EZF9-F1
#
_entry.id   AF-A0A2P8EZF9-F1
#
_cell.length_a   1.000
_cell.length_b   1.000
_cell.length_c   1.000
_cell.angle_alpha   90.00
_cell.angle_beta   90.00
_cell.angle_gamma   90.00
#
_symmetry.space_group_name_H-M   'P 1'
#
loop_
_entity.id
_entity.type
_entity.pdbx_description
1 polymer ?
#
loop_
_entity_poly.entity_id
_entity_poly.type
_entity_poly.pdbx_seq_one_letter_code
_entity_poly.pdbx_strand_id
1 'polypeptide(L)' 'MDILYLLIPLAIILAGVATWAFFWSVKQGQFDDLESPAHRILFDDDDALIPDDARIKKDEGKDKHS' A
#
# COMPACT_ATOMS: atom_id res chain seq x y z
N MET A 1 -19.94 -21.16 -39.46
CA MET A 1 -20.15 -19.89 -38.72
C MET A 1 -20.48 -20.15 -37.25
N ASP A 2 -20.24 -21.38 -36.78
CA ASP A 2 -20.82 -21.90 -35.54
C ASP A 2 -19.94 -21.60 -34.32
N ILE A 3 -18.64 -21.41 -34.54
CA ILE A 3 -17.67 -21.07 -33.50
C ILE A 3 -17.96 -19.71 -32.85
N LEU A 4 -18.59 -18.78 -33.59
CA LEU A 4 -18.97 -17.46 -33.08
C LEU A 4 -19.99 -17.59 -31.94
N TYR A 5 -20.88 -18.57 -31.99
CA TYR A 5 -21.85 -18.83 -30.91
C TYR A 5 -21.18 -19.32 -29.62
N LEU A 6 -19.96 -19.86 -29.69
CA LEU A 6 -19.16 -20.22 -28.52
C LEU A 6 -18.27 -19.07 -28.07
N LEU A 7 -17.63 -18.37 -29.00
CA LEU A 7 -16.66 -17.32 -28.70
C LEU A 7 -17.30 -16.05 -28.14
N ILE A 8 -18.48 -15.64 -28.63
CA ILE A 8 -19.19 -14.45 -28.14
C ILE A 8 -19.53 -14.58 -26.64
N PRO A 9 -20.24 -15.61 -26.16
CA PRO A 9 -20.54 -15.74 -24.73
C PRO A 9 -19.28 -15.95 -23.89
N LEU A 10 -18.28 -16.68 -24.41
CA LEU A 10 -17.00 -16.84 -23.72
C LEU A 10 -16.29 -15.50 -23.52
N ALA A 11 -16.27 -14.64 -24.54
CA ALA A 11 -15.69 -13.30 -24.45
C ALA A 11 -16.44 -12.41 -23.45
N ILE A 12 -17.78 -12.47 -23.42
CA ILE A 12 -18.59 -11.73 -22.45
C ILE A 12 -18.29 -12.19 -21.02
N ILE A 13 -18.18 -13.50 -20.79
CA ILE A 13 -17.82 -14.05 -19.47
C ILE A 13 -16.43 -13.56 -19.05
N LEU A 14 -15.44 -13.67 -19.93
CA LEU A 14 -14.07 -13.23 -19.64
C LEU A 14 -14.01 -11.73 -19.35
N ALA A 15 -14.70 -10.91 -20.15
CA ALA A 15 -14.80 -9.47 -19.91
C ALA A 15 -15.49 -9.16 -18.57
N GLY A 16 -16.56 -9.89 -18.22
CA GLY A 16 -17.24 -9.77 -16.94
C GLY A 16 -16.35 -10.12 -15.75
N VAL A 17 -15.60 -11.22 -15.85
CA VAL A 17 -14.63 -11.64 -14.83
C VAL A 17 -13.51 -10.60 -14.67
N ALA A 18 -12.95 -10.13 -15.77
CA ALA A 18 -11.90 -9.09 -15.76
C ALA A 18 -12.41 -7.80 -15.11
N THR A 19 -13.62 -7.37 -15.46
CA THR A 19 -14.26 -6.17 -14.89
C THR A 19 -14.50 -6.35 -13.40
N TRP A 20 -15.04 -7.49 -12.98
CA TRP A 20 -15.26 -7.80 -11.56
C TRP A 20 -13.97 -7.84 -10.75
N ALA A 21 -12.92 -8.50 -11.26
CA ALA A 21 -11.61 -8.54 -10.64
C ALA A 21 -10.97 -7.15 -10.52
N PHE A 22 -11.13 -6.31 -11.54
CA PHE A 22 -10.67 -4.92 -11.52
C PHE A 22 -11.35 -4.11 -10.42
N PHE A 23 -12.69 -4.15 -10.34
CA PHE A 23 -13.42 -3.45 -9.27
C PHE A 23 -13.09 -3.98 -7.88
N TRP A 24 -12.87 -5.29 -7.74
CA TRP A 24 -12.42 -5.88 -6.49
C TRP A 24 -11.02 -5.39 -6.09
N SER A 25 -10.07 -5.33 -7.02
CA SER A 25 -8.71 -4.82 -6.79
C SER A 25 -8.72 -3.34 -6.38
N VAL A 26 -9.53 -2.50 -7.05
CA VAL A 26 -9.70 -1.09 -6.68
C VAL A 26 -10.25 -0.96 -5.25
N LYS A 27 -11.26 -1.76 -4.89
CA LYS A 27 -11.85 -1.74 -3.55
C LYS A 27 -10.91 -2.25 -2.46
N GLN A 28 -10.01 -3.17 -2.80
CA GLN A 28 -8.98 -3.70 -1.88
C GLN A 28 -7.93 -2.66 -1.48
N GLY A 29 -8.00 -1.42 -2.00
CA GLY A 29 -7.13 -0.34 -1.54
C GLY A 29 -5.66 -0.55 -1.91
N GLN A 30 -5.37 -1.35 -2.94
CA GLN A 30 -3.99 -1.67 -3.35
C GLN A 30 -3.18 -0.45 -3.82
N PHE A 31 -3.82 0.72 -3.94
CA PHE A 31 -3.21 2.00 -4.27
C PHE A 31 -2.83 2.84 -3.04
N ASP A 32 -3.32 2.48 -1.85
CA ASP A 32 -3.05 3.21 -0.59
C ASP A 32 -1.65 2.86 -0.04
N ASP A 33 -1.11 1.68 -0.38
CA ASP A 33 0.21 1.21 0.06
C ASP A 33 1.38 1.69 -0.83
N LEU A 34 1.10 2.49 -1.88
CA LEU A 34 2.14 3.12 -2.70
C LEU A 34 2.68 4.42 -2.10
N GLU A 35 2.01 4.98 -1.09
CA GLU A 35 2.42 6.21 -0.41
C GLU A 35 3.46 5.96 0.69
N SER A 36 3.46 4.76 1.28
CA SER A 36 4.34 4.39 2.40
C SER A 36 5.84 4.23 2.05
N PRO A 37 6.25 3.69 0.88
CA PRO A 37 7.66 3.50 0.55
C PRO A 37 8.43 4.80 0.28
N ALA A 38 7.77 5.82 -0.28
CA ALA A 38 8.41 7.07 -0.67
C ALA A 38 8.84 7.93 0.55
N HIS A 39 8.09 7.85 1.65
CA HIS A 39 8.39 8.59 2.87
C HIS A 39 9.50 7.93 3.71
N ARG A 40 9.81 6.65 3.48
CA ARG A 40 10.91 5.95 4.16
C ARG A 40 12.26 6.25 3.52
N ILE A 41 12.32 6.27 2.19
CA ILE A 41 13.60 6.44 1.48
C ILE A 41 14.20 7.86 1.63
N LEU A 42 13.38 8.86 1.96
CA LEU A 42 13.83 10.25 2.13
C LEU A 42 14.17 10.59 3.58
N PHE A 43 13.69 9.83 4.56
CA PHE A 43 13.80 10.17 5.99
C PHE A 43 14.45 9.08 6.85
N ASP A 44 14.55 7.82 6.39
CA ASP A 44 15.20 6.73 7.14
C ASP A 44 16.75 6.88 7.19
N ASP A 45 17.34 7.60 6.23
CA ASP A 45 18.80 7.79 6.14
C ASP A 45 19.32 8.88 7.10
N ASP A 46 18.47 9.81 7.53
CA ASP A 46 18.87 10.95 8.36
C ASP A 46 18.91 10.59 9.87
N ASP A 47 18.11 9.61 10.31
CA ASP A 47 18.06 9.17 11.70
C ASP A 47 19.37 8.51 12.17
N ALA A 48 20.12 7.89 11.26
CA ALA A 48 21.43 7.30 11.53
C ALA A 48 22.57 8.33 11.58
N LEU A 49 22.33 9.54 11.06
CA LEU A 49 23.30 10.63 11.00
C LEU A 49 23.18 11.62 12.17
N ILE A 50 22.15 11.48 13.02
CA ILE A 50 22.01 12.28 14.24
C ILE A 50 23.08 11.83 15.24
N PRO A 51 24.10 12.66 15.55
CA PRO A 51 25.12 12.29 16.51
C PRO A 51 24.51 12.18 17.92
N ASP A 52 25.02 11.25 18.73
CA ASP A 52 24.43 10.86 20.03
C ASP A 52 24.32 12.02 21.05
N ASP A 53 25.09 13.09 20.84
CA ASP A 53 25.08 14.33 21.61
C ASP A 53 23.95 15.30 21.20
N ALA A 54 23.43 15.19 19.98
CA ALA A 54 22.28 15.94 19.47
C ALA A 54 20.93 15.24 19.72
N ARG A 55 20.96 13.94 20.08
CA ARG A 55 19.77 13.23 20.56
C ARG A 55 19.39 13.81 21.91
N ILE A 56 18.51 14.81 21.93
CA ILE A 56 17.88 15.28 23.16
C ILE A 56 17.20 14.07 23.79
N LYS A 57 17.83 13.55 24.84
CA LYS A 57 17.33 12.48 25.67
C LYS A 57 15.94 12.92 26.14
N LYS A 58 14.89 12.37 25.53
CA LYS A 58 13.53 12.45 26.07
C LYS A 58 13.45 11.51 27.28
N ASP A 59 14.28 11.80 28.27
CA ASP A 59 14.30 11.21 29.60
C ASP A 59 13.60 12.16 30.57
N GLU A 60 12.37 12.57 30.29
CA GLU A 60 11.53 13.19 31.32
C GLU A 60 10.08 12.72 31.18
N GLY A 61 9.67 11.90 32.14
CA GLY A 61 8.30 11.41 32.25
C GLY A 61 8.13 10.03 32.87
N LYS A 62 9.12 9.52 33.62
CA LYS A 62 8.94 8.35 34.48
C LYS A 62 9.34 8.65 35.92
N ASP A 63 8.62 9.57 36.56
CA ASP A 63 8.48 9.66 38.03
C ASP A 63 7.06 10.16 38.33
N LYS A 64 6.14 9.30 38.79
CA LYS A 64 5.89 8.95 40.21
C LYS A 64 5.34 10.12 41.05
N HIS A 65 4.02 10.16 41.15
CA HIS A 65 3.28 10.53 42.37
C HIS A 65 1.97 9.73 42.30
N SER A 66 1.64 8.82 43.23
CA SER A 66 1.47 9.00 44.68
C SER A 66 0.57 10.17 45.04
#